data_AF-A0A2P8EI97-F1
#
_entry.id   AF-A0A2P8EI97-F1
#
_cell.length_a   1.000
_cell.length_b   1.000
_cell.length_c   1.000
_cell.angle_alpha   90.00
_cell.angle_beta   90.00
_cell.angle_gamma   90.00
#
_symmetry.space_group_name_H-M   'P 1'
#
loop_
_entity.id
_entity.type
_entity.pdbx_description
1 polymer ?
#
loop_
_entity_poly.entity_id
_entity_poly.type
_entity_poly.pdbx_seq_one_letter_code
_entity_poly.pdbx_strand_id
1 'polypeptide(L)'
;MIGIFAVIYKSFNICCDSSGDVLDTGWYDAFYFSVVTWTTLGYGDFKPTDSLKIFTMAEALMGQVFMAMLAGKVMYWLQKLDRGEKRIES
;
A
#
# COMPACT_ATOMS: atom_id res chain seq x y z
N MET A 1 1.64 -3.44 -9.14
CA MET A 1 1.38 -4.18 -7.88
C MET A 1 0.00 -3.86 -7.37
N ILE A 2 -0.26 -2.62 -6.92
CA ILE A 2 -1.56 -2.18 -6.37
C ILE A 2 -2.75 -2.49 -7.31
N GLY A 3 -2.64 -2.20 -8.61
CA GLY A 3 -3.73 -2.48 -9.56
C GLY A 3 -4.06 -3.96 -9.77
N ILE A 4 -3.10 -4.88 -9.59
CA ILE A 4 -3.33 -6.32 -9.73
C ILE A 4 -4.03 -6.83 -8.47
N PHE A 5 -3.60 -6.39 -7.28
CA PHE A 5 -4.26 -6.71 -6.02
C PHE A 5 -5.68 -6.14 -5.97
N ALA A 6 -5.91 -4.92 -6.45
CA ALA A 6 -7.26 -4.35 -6.59
C ALA A 6 -8.18 -5.21 -7.47
N VAL A 7 -7.68 -5.72 -8.60
CA VAL A 7 -8.46 -6.64 -9.48
C VAL A 7 -8.71 -7.98 -8.80
N ILE A 8 -7.75 -8.51 -8.05
CA ILE A 8 -7.92 -9.75 -7.25
C ILE A 8 -9.00 -9.52 -6.19
N TYR A 9 -8.94 -8.42 -5.44
CA TYR A 9 -9.92 -8.10 -4.40
C TYR A 9 -11.33 -7.91 -4.97
N LYS A 10 -11.45 -7.27 -6.14
CA LYS A 10 -12.73 -7.18 -6.86
C LYS A 10 -13.23 -8.55 -7.33
N SER A 11 -12.36 -9.39 -7.87
CA SER A 11 -12.74 -10.71 -8.42
C SER A 11 -13.15 -11.71 -7.34
N PHE A 12 -12.62 -11.57 -6.13
CA PHE A 12 -12.87 -12.45 -5.00
C PHE A 12 -13.87 -11.89 -3.98
N ASN A 13 -14.48 -10.72 -4.24
CA ASN A 13 -15.39 -9.98 -3.35
C ASN A 13 -14.83 -9.73 -1.94
N ILE A 14 -14.40 -8.50 -1.66
CA ILE A 14 -14.02 -8.08 -0.30
C ILE A 14 -15.28 -8.13 0.57
N CYS A 15 -15.31 -8.96 1.59
CA CYS A 15 -16.47 -9.03 2.47
C CYS A 15 -16.42 -7.93 3.54
N CYS A 16 -17.52 -7.18 3.63
CA CYS A 16 -17.88 -6.27 4.71
C CYS A 16 -17.12 -4.92 4.70
N ASP A 17 -17.85 -3.87 4.33
CA ASP A 17 -17.63 -2.52 4.87
C ASP A 17 -18.01 -2.53 6.38
N SER A 18 -17.59 -1.51 7.13
CA SER A 18 -17.95 -1.30 8.55
C SER A 18 -19.45 -1.37 8.84
N SER A 19 -20.28 -1.22 7.80
CA SER A 19 -21.75 -1.28 7.86
C SER A 19 -22.33 -2.70 7.77
N GLY A 20 -21.52 -3.73 7.47
CA GLY A 20 -21.95 -5.13 7.38
C GLY A 20 -22.71 -5.52 6.10
N ASP A 21 -22.92 -4.57 5.18
CA ASP A 21 -23.56 -4.83 3.90
C ASP A 21 -22.55 -5.31 2.84
N VAL A 22 -22.96 -6.32 2.06
CA VAL A 22 -22.25 -6.77 0.84
C VAL A 22 -22.53 -5.75 -0.26
N LEU A 23 -21.89 -4.60 -0.18
CA LEU A 23 -21.88 -3.61 -1.25
C LEU A 23 -21.03 -4.15 -2.40
N ASP A 24 -21.51 -3.96 -3.63
CA ASP A 24 -20.74 -4.15 -4.85
C ASP A 24 -19.55 -3.16 -4.79
N THR A 25 -18.46 -3.60 -4.14
CA THR A 25 -17.29 -2.76 -3.87
C THR A 25 -16.83 -2.16 -5.19
N GLY A 26 -16.97 -0.84 -5.31
CA GLY A 26 -16.63 -0.15 -6.52
C GLY A 26 -15.15 -0.37 -6.83
N TRP A 27 -14.75 -0.17 -8.09
CA TRP A 27 -13.33 -0.23 -8.45
C TRP A 27 -12.46 0.67 -7.55
N TYR A 28 -13.03 1.79 -7.09
CA TYR A 28 -12.39 2.73 -6.18
C TYR A 28 -12.17 2.16 -4.78
N ASP A 29 -13.10 1.40 -4.23
CA ASP A 29 -12.99 0.84 -2.87
C ASP A 29 -11.94 -0.27 -2.83
N ALA A 30 -11.92 -1.14 -3.85
CA ALA A 30 -10.90 -2.17 -3.98
C ALA A 30 -9.49 -1.58 -4.18
N PHE A 31 -9.40 -0.47 -4.92
CA PHE A 31 -8.14 0.25 -5.08
C PHE A 31 -7.71 0.92 -3.79
N TYR A 32 -8.63 1.59 -3.09
CA TYR A 32 -8.38 2.20 -1.79
C TYR A 32 -7.88 1.16 -0.77
N PHE A 33 -8.55 0.00 -0.67
CA PHE A 33 -8.12 -1.08 0.21
C PHE A 33 -6.71 -1.59 -0.11
N SER A 34 -6.37 -1.79 -1.39
CA SER A 34 -5.03 -2.20 -1.82
C SER A 34 -3.98 -1.12 -1.49
N VAL A 35 -4.29 0.17 -1.71
CA VAL A 35 -3.39 1.27 -1.35
C VAL A 35 -3.15 1.30 0.17
N VAL A 36 -4.21 1.30 0.97
CA VAL A 36 -4.16 1.35 2.44
C VAL A 36 -3.39 0.15 3.01
N THR A 37 -3.57 -1.04 2.44
CA THR A 37 -2.82 -2.25 2.81
C THR A 37 -1.35 -2.13 2.43
N TRP A 38 -1.05 -1.69 1.21
CA TRP A 38 0.31 -1.55 0.71
C TRP A 38 1.11 -0.48 1.46
N THR A 39 0.44 0.61 1.88
CA THR A 39 1.03 1.64 2.74
C THR A 39 1.00 1.26 4.22
N THR A 40 0.49 0.09 4.59
CA THR A 40 0.34 -0.39 5.98
C THR A 40 -0.47 0.54 6.88
N LEU A 41 -1.37 1.34 6.30
CA LEU A 41 -2.27 2.24 7.06
C LEU A 41 -3.31 1.42 7.83
N GLY A 42 -3.95 0.46 7.15
CA GLY A 42 -4.84 -0.52 7.76
C GLY A 42 -5.98 0.07 8.61
N TYR A 43 -6.75 1.02 8.07
CA TYR A 43 -7.84 1.68 8.80
C TYR A 43 -8.89 0.70 9.36
N GLY A 44 -9.06 -0.47 8.72
CA GLY A 44 -9.95 -1.53 9.19
C GLY A 44 -11.43 -1.29 8.87
N ASP A 45 -11.69 -0.31 8.00
CA ASP A 45 -12.94 -0.05 7.30
C ASP A 45 -13.35 -1.23 6.41
N PHE A 46 -12.41 -1.82 5.69
CA PHE A 46 -12.61 -3.01 4.87
C PHE A 46 -11.80 -4.20 5.39
N LYS A 47 -12.36 -5.41 5.30
CA LYS A 47 -11.69 -6.65 5.75
C LYS A 47 -11.58 -7.68 4.62
N PRO A 48 -10.41 -8.31 4.44
CA PRO A 48 -10.27 -9.39 3.48
C PRO A 48 -10.97 -10.64 4.01
N THR A 49 -11.62 -11.38 3.11
CA THR A 49 -12.15 -12.72 3.40
C THR A 49 -11.02 -13.69 3.74
N ASP A 50 -11.32 -14.81 4.40
CA ASP A 50 -10.33 -15.80 4.84
C ASP A 50 -9.37 -16.24 3.72
N SER A 51 -9.86 -16.38 2.48
CA SER A 51 -9.03 -16.72 1.32
C SER A 51 -8.08 -15.61 0.87
N LEU A 52 -8.47 -14.34 1.04
CA LEU A 52 -7.68 -13.17 0.64
C LEU A 52 -6.72 -12.70 1.73
N LYS A 53 -6.91 -13.17 2.97
CA LYS A 53 -6.10 -12.80 4.12
C LYS A 53 -4.61 -13.05 3.90
N ILE A 54 -4.25 -14.20 3.30
CA ILE A 54 -2.86 -14.53 3.02
C ILE A 54 -2.24 -13.63 1.93
N PHE A 55 -3.03 -13.26 0.92
CA PHE A 55 -2.61 -12.33 -0.12
C PHE A 55 -2.42 -10.92 0.44
N THR A 56 -3.33 -10.48 1.30
CA THR A 56 -3.27 -9.18 2.00
C THR A 56 -2.01 -9.09 2.87
N MET A 57 -1.71 -10.16 3.62
CA MET A 57 -0.48 -10.25 4.43
C MET A 57 0.78 -10.19 3.56
N ALA A 58 0.81 -10.90 2.43
CA ALA A 58 1.93 -10.88 1.50
C ALA A 58 2.12 -9.48 0.84
N GLU A 59 1.02 -8.82 0.48
CA GLU A 59 1.03 -7.46 -0.07
C GLU A 59 1.61 -6.46 0.93
N ALA A 60 1.20 -6.53 2.20
CA ALA A 60 1.71 -5.68 3.27
C ALA A 60 3.23 -5.85 3.48
N LEU A 61 3.71 -7.09 3.49
CA LEU A 61 5.15 -7.39 3.62
C LEU A 61 5.97 -6.85 2.44
N MET A 62 5.48 -7.03 1.20
CA MET A 62 6.13 -6.45 0.01
C MET A 62 6.11 -4.91 0.06
N GLY A 63 5.01 -4.31 0.52
CA GLY A 63 4.88 -2.86 0.71
C GLY A 63 5.93 -2.29 1.66
N GLN A 64 6.18 -2.96 2.80
CA GLN A 64 7.19 -2.51 3.76
C GLN A 64 8.61 -2.49 3.17
N VAL A 65 9.00 -3.52 2.41
CA VAL A 65 10.32 -3.57 1.77
C VAL A 65 10.47 -2.44 0.75
N PHE A 66 9.41 -2.16 -0.02
CA PHE A 66 9.41 -1.06 -0.97
C PHE A 66 9.52 0.31 -0.28
N MET A 67 8.75 0.55 0.78
CA MET A 67 8.81 1.79 1.55
C MET A 67 10.18 2.02 2.20
N ALA A 68 10.82 0.96 2.69
CA ALA A 68 12.18 1.03 3.23
C ALA A 68 13.21 1.46 2.17
N MET A 69 13.13 0.89 0.96
CA MET A 69 13.99 1.29 -0.16
C MET A 69 13.74 2.74 -0.60
N LEU A 70 12.48 3.16 -0.63
CA LEU A 70 12.10 4.53 -0.99
C LEU A 70 12.66 5.53 0.03
N ALA A 71 12.50 5.27 1.33
CA ALA A 71 13.10 6.08 2.39
C ALA A 71 14.62 6.17 2.26
N GLY A 72 15.30 5.05 1.94
CA GLY A 72 16.73 5.02 1.69
C GLY A 72 17.16 5.90 0.50
N LYS A 73 16.41 5.89 -0.60
CA LYS A 73 16.69 6.78 -1.75
C LYS A 73 16.47 8.24 -1.39
N VAL A 74 15.37 8.58 -0.70
CA VAL A 74 15.11 9.95 -0.26
C VAL A 74 16.27 10.45 0.61
N MET A 75 16.71 9.65 1.57
CA MET A 75 17.85 9.99 2.42
C MET A 75 19.14 10.16 1.61
N TYR A 76 19.41 9.26 0.66
CA TYR A 76 20.56 9.38 -0.24
C TYR A 76 20.53 10.68 -1.07
N TRP A 77 19.35 11.07 -1.58
CA TRP A 77 19.18 12.33 -2.31
C TRP A 77 19.42 13.54 -1.40
N LEU A 78 18.90 13.53 -0.18
CA LEU A 78 19.13 14.60 0.80
C LEU A 78 20.61 14.74 1.14
N GLN A 79 21.32 13.62 1.36
CA GLN A 79 22.77 13.63 1.58
C GLN A 79 23.54 14.14 0.37
N LYS A 80 23.06 13.86 -0.85
CA LYS A 80 23.67 14.34 -2.08
C LYS A 80 23.51 15.85 -2.26
N LEU A 81 22.39 16.42 -1.80
CA LEU A 81 22.18 17.86 -1.81
C LEU A 81 23.09 18.57 -0.80
N ASP A 82 23.16 18.08 0.45
CA ASP A 82 24.08 18.62 1.49
C ASP A 82 25.54 18.56 1.05
N ARG A 83 25.94 17.46 0.39
CA ARG A 83 27.31 17.29 -0.13
C ARG A 83 27.58 18.16 -1.37
N GLY A 84 26.55 18.51 -2.12
CA GLY A 84 26.63 19.41 -3.27
C GLY A 84 26.82 20.86 -2.86
N GLU A 85 26.12 21.30 -1.81
CA GLU A 85 26.21 22.65 -1.25
C GLU A 85 27.63 22.96 -0.74
N LYS A 86 28.21 22.03 0.04
CA LYS A 86 29.59 22.16 0.57
C LYS A 86 30.70 22.23 -0.49
N ARG A 87 30.42 21.85 -1.74
CA ARG A 87 31.40 21.93 -2.85
C ARG A 87 31.37 23.28 -3.56
N ILE A 88 30.29 24.06 -3.41
CA ILE A 88 30.15 25.39 -4.03
C ILE A 88 30.77 26.48 -3.13
N GLU A 89 30.82 26.25 -1.81
CA GLU A 89 31.44 27.16 -0.84
C GLU A 89 32.98 27.03 -0.73
N SER A 90 33.61 26.05 -1.39
CA SER A 90 35.07 25.83 -1.42
C SER A 90 35.67 26.24 -2.75
#